data_AF-A0A0Q9K3H1-F1
#
_entry.id   AF-A0A0Q9K3H1-F1
#
_cell.length_a   1.000
_cell.length_b   1.000
_cell.length_c   1.000
_cell.angle_alpha   90.00
_cell.angle_beta   90.00
_cell.angle_gamma   90.00
#
_symmetry.space_group_name_H-M   'P 1'
#
loop_
_entity.id
_entity.type
_entity.pdbx_description
1 polymer ?
#
loop_
_entity_poly.entity_id
_entity_poly.type
_entity_poly.pdbx_seq_one_letter_code
_entity_poly.pdbx_strand_id
1 'polypeptide(L)'
;MLAEAIGEVVVIEPWSPWPLIFPGILAVVGIAASVVGTRYGSKPMRESGYVMFLVAALAIVAMTWSLSGIWDSRQRADALISLGYETPTFSGSMQLAGNTLAPLAWQAVRDGERVRGVLRPLGDDRWEVAEIEEE
;
A
#
# COMPACT_ATOMS: atom_id res chain seq x y z
N MET A 1 3.22 -4.98 36.59
CA MET A 1 1.78 -4.93 36.36
C MET A 1 1.62 -4.33 34.97
N LEU A 2 1.13 -5.11 34.00
CA LEU A 2 0.93 -4.61 32.63
C LEU A 2 -0.23 -3.62 32.67
N ALA A 3 0.06 -2.34 32.50
CA ALA A 3 -0.96 -1.32 32.31
C ALA A 3 -1.82 -1.73 31.12
N GLU A 4 -3.12 -1.82 31.35
CA GLU A 4 -4.13 -2.07 30.32
C GLU A 4 -4.21 -0.82 29.46
N ALA A 5 -3.32 -0.72 28.46
CA ALA A 5 -3.41 0.28 27.42
C ALA A 5 -4.79 0.12 26.77
N ILE A 6 -5.58 1.20 26.76
CA ILE A 6 -6.89 1.22 26.10
C ILE A 6 -6.61 1.05 24.60
N GLY A 7 -6.58 -0.20 24.14
CA GLY A 7 -6.26 -0.56 22.76
C GLY A 7 -7.44 -0.25 21.86
N GLU A 8 -7.41 0.88 21.18
CA GLU A 8 -8.43 1.20 20.18
C GLU A 8 -8.17 0.37 18.91
N VAL A 9 -9.22 -0.26 18.39
CA VAL A 9 -9.12 -1.09 17.19
C VAL A 9 -9.58 -0.29 15.97
N VAL A 10 -8.69 -0.15 14.99
CA VAL A 10 -8.95 0.52 13.72
C VAL A 10 -8.95 -0.48 12.57
N VAL A 11 -9.75 -0.18 11.55
CA VAL A 11 -9.77 -0.91 10.28
C VAL A 11 -8.96 -0.10 9.26
N ILE A 12 -7.95 -0.73 8.67
CA ILE A 12 -7.09 -0.10 7.66
C ILE A 12 -7.43 -0.73 6.31
N GLU A 13 -8.07 0.02 5.41
CA GLU A 13 -8.56 -0.56 4.16
C GLU A 13 -7.42 -1.15 3.31
N PRO A 14 -7.65 -2.32 2.69
CA PRO A 14 -6.65 -2.95 1.84
C PRO A 14 -6.40 -2.14 0.57
N TRP A 15 -5.24 -2.37 -0.04
CA TRP A 15 -4.85 -1.73 -1.29
C TRP A 15 -5.91 -1.89 -2.39
N SER A 16 -6.37 -0.77 -2.93
CA SER A 16 -7.28 -0.76 -4.08
C SER A 16 -6.51 -0.69 -5.41
N PRO A 17 -6.58 -1.73 -6.27
CA PRO A 17 -5.79 -1.81 -7.50
C PRO A 17 -6.33 -0.95 -8.66
N TRP A 18 -7.31 -0.07 -8.42
CA TRP A 18 -7.95 0.72 -9.48
C TRP A 18 -6.98 1.50 -10.39
N PRO A 19 -5.82 2.03 -9.94
CA PRO A 19 -4.90 2.72 -10.84
C PRO A 19 -4.28 1.81 -11.89
N LEU A 20 -4.30 0.49 -11.68
CA LEU A 20 -3.81 -0.51 -12.64
C LEU A 20 -4.70 -0.65 -13.88
N ILE A 21 -5.90 -0.05 -13.88
CA ILE A 21 -6.77 -0.02 -15.05
C ILE A 21 -6.07 0.66 -16.23
N PHE A 22 -5.33 1.75 -16.00
CA PHE A 22 -4.66 2.48 -17.09
C PHE A 22 -3.59 1.65 -17.81
N PRO A 23 -2.59 1.07 -17.13
CA PRO A 23 -1.66 0.19 -17.81
C PRO A 23 -2.32 -1.11 -18.30
N GLY A 24 -3.40 -1.57 -17.66
CA GLY A 24 -4.21 -2.68 -18.17
C GLY A 24 -4.81 -2.40 -19.55
N ILE A 25 -5.40 -1.21 -19.76
CA ILE A 25 -5.91 -0.77 -21.07
C ILE A 25 -4.78 -0.71 -22.09
N LEU A 26 -3.62 -0.15 -21.74
CA LEU A 26 -2.47 -0.10 -22.64
C LEU A 26 -1.98 -1.50 -23.04
N ALA A 27 -1.97 -2.46 -22.12
CA ALA A 27 -1.64 -3.84 -22.42
C ALA A 27 -2.61 -4.44 -23.45
N VAL A 28 -3.92 -4.23 -23.26
CA VAL A 28 -4.96 -4.70 -24.21
C VAL A 28 -4.79 -4.06 -25.59
N VAL A 29 -4.55 -2.74 -25.65
CA VAL A 29 -4.31 -2.02 -26.90
C VAL A 29 -3.04 -2.54 -27.59
N GLY A 30 -1.96 -2.78 -26.84
CA GLY A 30 -0.72 -3.34 -27.38
C GLY A 30 -0.91 -4.74 -27.97
N ILE A 31 -1.67 -5.60 -27.29
CA ILE A 31 -2.04 -6.93 -27.81
C ILE A 31 -2.84 -6.79 -29.10
N ALA A 32 -3.87 -5.93 -29.12
CA ALA A 32 -4.69 -5.71 -30.30
C ALA A 32 -3.86 -5.21 -31.49
N ALA A 33 -2.97 -4.24 -31.27
CA ALA A 33 -2.05 -3.74 -32.29
C ALA A 33 -1.13 -4.84 -32.81
N SER A 34 -0.61 -5.71 -31.94
CA SER A 34 0.24 -6.83 -32.34
C SER A 34 -0.49 -7.86 -33.20
N VAL A 35 -1.72 -8.23 -32.81
CA VAL A 35 -2.58 -9.16 -33.55
C VAL A 35 -2.95 -8.60 -34.92
N VAL A 36 -3.37 -7.33 -34.97
CA VAL A 36 -3.72 -6.64 -36.22
C VAL A 36 -2.48 -6.52 -37.12
N GLY A 37 -1.34 -6.11 -36.57
CA GLY A 37 -0.07 -6.04 -37.31
C GLY A 37 0.34 -7.38 -37.91
N THR A 38 0.14 -8.47 -37.17
CA THR A 38 0.39 -9.83 -37.67
C THR A 38 -0.57 -10.22 -38.79
N ARG A 39 -1.87 -9.94 -38.62
CA ARG A 39 -2.92 -10.27 -39.61
C ARG A 39 -2.72 -9.54 -40.95
N TYR A 40 -2.29 -8.28 -40.91
CA TYR A 40 -2.09 -7.46 -42.12
C TYR A 40 -0.63 -7.44 -42.61
N GLY A 41 0.26 -8.26 -42.04
CA GLY A 41 1.67 -8.32 -42.45
C GLY A 41 2.49 -7.06 -42.13
N SER A 42 1.98 -6.16 -41.28
CA SER A 42 2.66 -4.93 -40.88
C SER A 42 3.62 -5.18 -39.72
N LYS A 43 4.91 -5.35 -40.06
CA LYS A 43 6.00 -5.44 -39.08
C LYS A 43 6.04 -4.28 -38.08
N PRO A 44 5.96 -3.00 -38.47
CA PRO A 44 6.05 -1.90 -37.49
C PRO A 44 4.88 -1.89 -36.51
N MET A 45 3.68 -2.23 -36.96
CA MET A 45 2.49 -2.31 -36.08
C MET A 45 2.58 -3.48 -35.10
N ARG A 46 3.15 -4.61 -35.54
CA ARG A 46 3.38 -5.76 -34.66
C ARG A 46 4.41 -5.44 -33.57
N GLU A 47 5.53 -4.86 -33.95
CA GLU A 47 6.63 -4.53 -33.03
C GLU A 47 6.23 -3.44 -32.03
N SER A 48 5.52 -2.39 -32.48
CA SER A 48 5.00 -1.37 -31.57
C SER A 48 3.99 -1.95 -30.58
N GLY A 49 3.14 -2.90 -31.01
CA GLY A 49 2.23 -3.64 -30.13
C GLY A 49 2.96 -4.43 -29.04
N TYR A 50 4.05 -5.12 -29.38
CA TYR A 50 4.88 -5.82 -28.40
C TYR A 50 5.55 -4.88 -27.40
N VAL A 51 6.14 -3.78 -27.89
CA VAL A 51 6.77 -2.78 -27.02
C VAL A 51 5.75 -2.18 -26.06
N MET A 52 4.58 -1.80 -26.57
CA MET A 52 3.49 -1.25 -25.75
C MET A 52 3.04 -2.23 -24.67
N PHE A 53 2.86 -3.51 -25.01
CA PHE A 53 2.51 -4.54 -24.05
C PHE A 53 3.58 -4.70 -22.95
N LEU A 54 4.87 -4.74 -23.32
CA LEU A 54 5.97 -4.88 -22.36
C LEU A 54 6.05 -3.68 -21.41
N VAL A 55 5.92 -2.46 -21.93
CA VAL A 55 5.90 -1.24 -21.12
C VAL A 55 4.70 -1.24 -20.18
N ALA A 56 3.53 -1.64 -20.65
CA ALA A 56 2.33 -1.75 -19.83
C ALA A 56 2.48 -2.79 -18.70
N ALA A 57 3.02 -3.98 -19.02
CA ALA A 57 3.28 -5.02 -18.03
C ALA A 57 4.28 -4.56 -16.96
N LEU A 58 5.36 -3.89 -17.38
CA LEU A 58 6.33 -3.31 -16.45
C LEU A 58 5.69 -2.23 -15.57
N ALA A 59 4.83 -1.38 -16.15
CA ALA A 59 4.10 -0.36 -15.42
C ALA A 59 3.15 -0.98 -14.38
N ILE A 60 2.44 -2.07 -14.70
CA ILE A 60 1.59 -2.78 -13.73
C ILE A 60 2.42 -3.22 -12.51
N VAL A 61 3.56 -3.86 -12.74
CA VAL A 61 4.43 -4.34 -11.65
C VAL A 61 4.96 -3.17 -10.81
N ALA A 62 5.49 -2.14 -11.46
CA ALA A 62 6.04 -0.97 -10.78
C ALA A 62 4.99 -0.20 -9.98
N MET A 63 3.80 0.01 -10.57
CA MET A 63 2.68 0.68 -9.90
C MET A 63 2.12 -0.15 -8.76
N THR A 64 2.01 -1.47 -8.90
CA THR A 64 1.56 -2.34 -7.81
C THR A 64 2.48 -2.20 -6.61
N TRP A 65 3.80 -2.25 -6.82
CA TRP A 65 4.75 -2.12 -5.72
C TRP A 65 4.73 -0.72 -5.10
N SER A 66 4.83 0.33 -5.92
CA SER A 66 4.93 1.71 -5.42
C SER A 66 3.63 2.19 -4.76
N LEU A 67 2.49 1.99 -5.44
CA LEU A 67 1.22 2.52 -4.96
C LEU A 67 0.67 1.73 -3.77
N SER A 68 0.91 0.41 -3.69
CA SER A 68 0.52 -0.36 -2.50
C SER A 68 1.22 0.15 -1.24
N GLY A 69 2.52 0.49 -1.32
CA GLY A 69 3.27 1.05 -0.21
C GLY A 69 2.80 2.46 0.20
N ILE A 70 2.50 3.32 -0.78
CA ILE A 70 1.95 4.66 -0.54
C ILE A 70 0.57 4.57 0.12
N TRP A 71 -0.29 3.69 -0.37
CA TRP A 71 -1.62 3.48 0.18
C TRP A 71 -1.58 2.98 1.62
N ASP A 72 -0.80 1.94 1.89
CA ASP A 72 -0.64 1.39 3.22
C ASP A 72 -0.16 2.45 4.22
N SER A 73 0.80 3.28 3.82
CA SER A 73 1.28 4.40 4.64
C SER A 73 0.19 5.46 4.89
N ARG A 74 -0.61 5.78 3.86
CA ARG A 74 -1.69 6.75 3.95
C ARG A 74 -2.84 6.27 4.83
N GLN A 75 -3.32 5.05 4.63
CA GLN A 75 -4.43 4.51 5.42
C GLN A 75 -4.07 4.38 6.90
N ARG A 76 -2.82 4.02 7.22
CA ARG A 76 -2.32 4.02 8.60
C ARG A 76 -2.34 5.43 9.22
N ALA A 77 -1.90 6.43 8.46
CA ALA A 77 -1.93 7.82 8.92
C ALA A 77 -3.38 8.30 9.13
N ASP A 78 -4.26 8.06 8.16
CA ASP A 78 -5.67 8.45 8.21
C ASP A 78 -6.41 7.77 9.38
N ALA A 79 -6.09 6.51 9.68
CA ALA A 79 -6.62 5.79 10.85
C ALA A 79 -6.20 6.44 12.18
N LEU A 80 -4.92 6.77 12.36
CA LEU A 80 -4.45 7.48 13.57
C LEU A 80 -5.03 8.90 13.66
N ILE A 81 -5.13 9.62 12.54
CA ILE A 81 -5.75 10.95 12.50
C ILE A 81 -7.22 10.88 12.92
N SER A 82 -7.94 9.82 12.53
CA SER A 82 -9.33 9.62 12.95
C SER A 82 -9.51 9.42 14.46
N LEU A 83 -8.46 8.99 15.16
CA LEU A 83 -8.41 8.84 16.62
C LEU A 83 -7.92 10.11 17.33
N GLY A 84 -7.63 11.19 16.60
CA GLY A 84 -7.16 12.46 17.15
C GLY A 84 -5.64 12.59 17.24
N TYR A 85 -4.87 11.68 16.63
CA TYR A 85 -3.41 11.82 16.54
C TYR A 85 -3.01 12.70 15.35
N GLU A 86 -2.22 13.74 15.62
CA GLU A 86 -1.69 14.66 14.64
C GLU A 86 -0.32 14.20 14.13
N THR A 87 -0.08 14.36 12.83
CA THR A 87 1.22 14.08 12.17
C THR A 87 1.82 12.70 12.49
N PRO A 88 1.06 11.59 12.34
CA PRO A 88 1.59 10.26 12.62
C PRO A 88 2.76 9.94 11.69
N THR A 89 3.86 9.45 12.28
CA THR A 89 5.02 8.93 11.55
C THR A 89 5.33 7.53 12.03
N PHE A 90 5.77 6.68 11.10
CA PHE A 90 5.99 5.27 11.34
C PHE A 90 7.48 4.97 11.24
N SER A 91 8.01 4.20 12.17
CA SER A 91 9.36 3.67 12.00
C SER A 91 9.31 2.49 11.02
N GLY A 92 10.28 2.43 10.11
CA GLY A 92 10.37 1.31 9.18
C GLY A 92 10.79 0.05 9.92
N SER A 93 9.84 -0.80 10.34
CA SER A 93 10.17 -2.15 10.81
C SER A 93 10.34 -3.07 9.60
N MET A 94 11.60 -3.35 9.24
CA MET A 94 11.99 -4.35 8.22
C MET A 94 11.97 -5.78 8.80
N GLN A 95 11.04 -6.11 9.69
CA GLN A 95 10.93 -7.46 10.24
C GLN A 95 9.77 -8.20 9.59
N LEU A 96 10.08 -9.05 8.61
CA LEU A 96 9.22 -10.18 8.26
C LEU A 96 9.34 -11.19 9.41
N ALA A 97 8.55 -11.01 10.46
CA ALA A 97 8.34 -12.07 11.45
C ALA A 97 7.41 -13.10 10.80
N GLY A 98 7.83 -14.37 10.73
CA GLY A 98 7.17 -15.47 10.03
C GLY A 98 5.65 -15.36 9.92
N ASN A 99 5.17 -15.24 8.68
CA ASN A 99 3.75 -15.33 8.26
C ASN A 99 2.74 -14.44 9.01
N THR A 100 3.20 -13.49 9.81
CA THR A 100 2.38 -12.53 10.58
C THR A 100 2.92 -11.14 10.35
N LEU A 101 2.04 -10.16 10.15
CA LEU A 101 2.46 -8.77 10.01
C LEU A 101 3.20 -8.37 11.31
N ALA A 102 4.40 -7.81 11.19
CA ALA A 102 5.12 -7.38 12.38
C ALA A 102 4.45 -6.14 12.99
N PRO A 103 4.51 -5.99 14.33
CA PRO A 103 4.10 -4.76 14.97
C PRO A 103 4.87 -3.56 14.39
N LEU A 104 4.16 -2.45 14.18
CA LEU A 104 4.71 -1.24 13.60
C LEU A 104 4.73 -0.14 14.65
N ALA A 105 5.91 0.38 14.98
CA ALA A 105 5.97 1.50 15.92
C ALA A 105 5.60 2.81 15.22
N TRP A 106 4.85 3.65 15.92
CA TRP A 106 4.43 4.96 15.47
C TRP A 106 4.72 6.01 16.54
N GLN A 107 4.83 7.25 16.07
CA GLN A 107 4.90 8.44 16.92
C GLN A 107 3.99 9.50 16.31
N ALA A 108 3.26 10.21 17.15
CA ALA A 108 2.35 11.27 16.73
C ALA A 108 2.31 12.36 17.81
N VAL A 109 1.52 13.40 17.57
CA VAL A 109 1.19 14.42 18.55
C VAL A 109 -0.28 14.27 18.93
N ARG A 110 -0.61 14.25 20.22
CA ARG A 110 -1.99 14.25 20.73
C ARG A 110 -2.10 15.35 21.76
N ASP A 111 -3.05 16.26 21.60
CA ASP A 111 -3.27 17.39 22.53
C ASP A 111 -2.00 18.24 22.80
N GLY A 112 -1.10 18.34 21.81
CA GLY A 112 0.17 19.08 21.91
C GLY A 112 1.34 18.30 22.51
N GLU A 113 1.13 17.06 22.96
CA GLU A 113 2.16 16.18 23.50
C GLU A 113 2.58 15.11 22.51
N ARG A 114 3.87 14.75 22.50
CA ARG A 114 4.37 13.71 21.62
C ARG A 114 4.08 12.35 22.24
N VAL A 115 3.22 11.57 21.59
CA VAL A 115 2.85 10.21 21.99
C VAL A 115 3.57 9.20 21.10
N ARG A 116 3.93 8.06 21.67
CA ARG A 116 4.50 6.93 20.95
C ARG A 116 3.65 5.70 21.20
N GLY A 117 3.64 4.80 20.22
CA GLY A 117 2.88 3.57 20.35
C GLY A 117 3.28 2.52 19.34
N VAL A 118 2.52 1.44 19.34
CA VAL A 118 2.66 0.30 18.44
C VAL A 118 1.31 -0.04 17.84
N LEU A 119 1.30 -0.24 16.52
CA LEU A 119 0.21 -0.85 15.78
C LEU A 119 0.43 -2.36 15.76
N ARG A 120 -0.50 -3.11 16.35
CA ARG A 120 -0.46 -4.58 16.38
C ARG A 120 -1.53 -5.14 15.45
N PRO A 121 -1.17 -6.01 14.51
CA PRO A 121 -2.15 -6.61 13.61
C PRO A 121 -2.98 -7.67 14.34
N LEU A 122 -4.30 -7.55 14.25
CA LEU A 122 -5.28 -8.50 14.81
C LEU A 122 -5.83 -9.48 13.76
N GLY A 123 -5.48 -9.27 12.49
CA GLY A 123 -6.00 -10.02 11.34
C GLY A 123 -7.23 -9.37 10.70
N ASP A 124 -7.51 -9.74 9.44
CA ASP A 124 -8.64 -9.23 8.63
C ASP A 124 -8.69 -7.70 8.59
N ASP A 125 -7.56 -7.07 8.25
CA ASP A 125 -7.41 -5.60 8.13
C ASP A 125 -7.60 -4.80 9.43
N ARG A 126 -7.70 -5.49 10.59
CA ARG A 126 -7.82 -4.87 11.91
C ARG A 126 -6.48 -4.70 12.60
N TRP A 127 -6.32 -3.54 13.23
CA TRP A 127 -5.12 -3.15 13.95
C TRP A 127 -5.47 -2.58 15.31
N GLU A 128 -4.78 -3.04 16.34
CA GLU A 128 -4.82 -2.46 17.68
C GLU A 128 -3.81 -1.32 17.77
N VAL A 129 -4.27 -0.14 18.20
CA VAL A 129 -3.46 1.03 18.50
C VAL A 129 -3.14 1.02 19.99
N ALA A 130 -1.90 0.71 20.35
CA ALA A 130 -1.45 0.71 21.73
C ALA A 130 -0.44 1.84 21.96
N GLU A 131 -0.74 2.79 22.84
CA GLU A 131 0.23 3.78 23.32
C GLU A 131 1.26 3.10 24.25
N ILE A 132 2.52 3.56 24.21
CA ILE A 132 3.56 3.17 25.16
C ILE A 132 3.74 4.34 26.13
N GLU A 133 3.38 4.15 27.41
CA GLU A 133 3.77 5.09 28.47
C GLU A 133 5.31 5.05 28.63
N GLU A 134 5.98 6.19 28.46
CA GLU A 134 7.38 6.35 28.87
C GLU A 134 7.43 6.36 30.40
N GLU A 135 8.03 5.32 31.01
CA GLU A 135 8.50 5.35 32.41
C GLU A 135 9.70 6.29 32.58
#